data_AF-A0A372ZUC1-F1
#
_entry.id   AF-A0A372ZUC1-F1
#
_cell.length_a   1.000
_cell.length_b   1.000
_cell.length_c   1.000
_cell.angle_alpha   90.00
_cell.angle_beta   90.00
_cell.angle_gamma   90.00
#
_symmetry.space_group_name_H-M   'P 1'
#
loop_
_entity.id
_entity.type
_entity.pdbx_description
1 polymer ?
#
loop_
_entity_poly.entity_id
_entity_poly.type
_entity_poly.pdbx_seq_one_letter_code
_entity_poly.pdbx_strand_id
1 'polypeptide(L)'
;MTMHQVTEDQVYEACHPLDEQRRIRILAVTGNRAEVETLGPGPARKRDILLNSLHPTATTANGQPRRTGYRLVEPPTERSPK
;
A
#
# COMPACT_ATOMS: atom_id res chain seq x y z
N MET A 1 0.36 -18.88 -7.62
CA MET A 1 -0.08 -17.71 -6.84
C MET A 1 1.13 -16.84 -6.60
N THR A 2 1.22 -15.71 -7.29
CA THR A 2 2.33 -14.76 -7.13
C THR A 2 2.27 -14.20 -5.71
N MET A 3 3.28 -14.45 -4.89
CA MET A 3 3.39 -13.77 -3.59
C MET A 3 3.62 -12.30 -3.87
N HIS A 4 2.66 -11.46 -3.48
CA HIS A 4 2.81 -10.01 -3.55
C HIS A 4 3.88 -9.59 -2.56
N GLN A 5 5.07 -9.27 -3.07
CA GLN A 5 6.20 -8.85 -2.25
C GLN A 5 6.09 -7.35 -1.99
N VAL A 6 5.85 -7.01 -0.72
CA VAL A 6 5.84 -5.62 -0.25
C VAL A 6 7.28 -5.18 -0.03
N THR A 7 7.66 -4.05 -0.61
CA THR A 7 8.99 -3.45 -0.45
C THR A 7 8.87 -1.96 -0.14
N GLU A 8 9.98 -1.38 0.29
CA GLU A 8 10.11 0.06 0.49
C GLU A 8 9.81 0.84 -0.80
N ASP A 9 9.43 2.10 -0.64
CA ASP A 9 9.09 3.06 -1.70
C ASP A 9 7.84 2.74 -2.53
N GLN A 10 7.21 1.57 -2.34
CA GLN A 10 5.91 1.29 -2.94
C GLN A 10 4.83 2.23 -2.41
N VAL A 11 3.92 2.64 -3.29
CA VAL A 11 2.76 3.45 -2.93
C VAL A 11 1.49 2.63 -3.04
N TYR A 12 0.70 2.69 -1.97
CA TYR A 12 -0.60 2.05 -1.90
C TYR A 12 -1.72 3.07 -1.69
N GLU A 13 -2.92 2.74 -2.16
CA GLU A 13 -4.12 3.57 -2.02
C GLU A 13 -5.21 2.80 -1.30
N ALA A 14 -5.96 3.47 -0.42
CA ALA A 14 -7.03 2.86 0.34
C ALA A 14 -8.10 2.27 -0.59
N CYS A 15 -8.49 1.02 -0.34
CA CYS A 15 -9.55 0.35 -1.10
C CYS A 15 -10.96 0.80 -0.66
N HIS A 16 -11.11 1.27 0.58
CA HIS A 16 -12.42 1.64 1.11
C HIS A 16 -12.88 2.97 0.47
N PRO A 17 -14.10 3.05 -0.09
CA PRO A 17 -14.56 4.27 -0.79
C PRO A 17 -14.68 5.49 0.12
N LEU A 18 -14.93 5.30 1.42
CA LEU A 18 -14.96 6.39 2.41
C LEU A 18 -13.58 6.89 2.85
N ASP A 19 -12.48 6.22 2.49
CA ASP A 19 -11.13 6.65 2.86
C ASP A 19 -10.55 7.68 1.87
N GLU A 20 -11.38 8.28 1.01
CA GLU A 20 -11.04 9.39 0.11
C GLU A 20 -9.80 9.13 -0.76
N GLN A 21 -9.56 7.89 -1.17
CA GLN A 21 -8.36 7.49 -1.93
C GLN A 21 -7.05 7.87 -1.23
N ARG A 22 -7.05 7.83 0.12
CA ARG A 22 -5.85 8.09 0.91
C ARG A 22 -4.70 7.19 0.47
N ARG A 23 -3.56 7.82 0.16
CA ARG A 23 -2.35 7.12 -0.27
C ARG A 23 -1.37 6.98 0.89
N ILE A 24 -0.60 5.90 0.86
CA ILE A 24 0.46 5.62 1.81
C ILE A 24 1.72 5.15 1.06
N ARG A 25 2.89 5.54 1.54
CA ARG A 25 4.19 5.04 1.07
C ARG A 25 4.77 4.09 2.10
N ILE A 26 5.33 2.96 1.65
CA ILE A 26 6.09 2.07 2.53
C ILE A 26 7.45 2.69 2.85
N LEU A 27 7.72 2.93 4.13
CA LEU A 27 9.00 3.42 4.62
C LEU A 27 9.96 2.27 4.96
N ALA A 28 9.43 1.24 5.62
CA ALA A 28 10.21 0.07 6.04
C ALA A 28 9.29 -1.15 6.18
N VAL A 29 9.83 -2.35 6.02
CA VAL A 29 9.12 -3.62 6.25
C VAL A 29 9.84 -4.38 7.36
N THR A 30 9.10 -4.76 8.42
CA THR A 30 9.65 -5.50 9.57
C THR A 30 8.71 -6.64 9.94
N GLY A 31 9.13 -7.87 9.64
CA GLY A 31 8.34 -9.08 9.91
C GLY A 31 7.00 -9.08 9.15
N ASN A 32 5.88 -9.07 9.89
CA ASN A 32 4.52 -9.04 9.32
C ASN A 32 3.90 -7.63 9.29
N ARG A 33 4.71 -6.60 9.51
CA ARG A 33 4.29 -5.19 9.52
C ARG A 33 5.10 -4.36 8.54
N ALA A 34 4.50 -3.25 8.12
CA ALA A 34 5.17 -2.19 7.38
C ALA A 34 4.95 -0.85 8.09
N GLU A 35 6.01 -0.08 8.25
CA GLU A 35 5.92 1.33 8.61
C GLU A 35 5.54 2.11 7.36
N VAL A 36 4.49 2.93 7.46
CA VAL A 36 3.97 3.67 6.31
C VAL A 36 3.77 5.14 6.64
N GLU A 37 3.96 5.97 5.63
CA GLU A 37 3.69 7.40 5.69
C GLU A 37 2.47 7.75 4.84
N THR A 38 1.55 8.54 5.40
CA THR A 38 0.40 9.04 4.65
C THR A 38 0.83 10.11 3.64
N LEU A 39 0.47 9.92 2.38
CA LEU A 39 0.66 10.89 1.30
C LEU A 39 -0.64 11.65 1.05
N GLY A 40 -0.58 12.98 1.02
CA GLY A 40 -1.73 13.82 0.68
C GLY A 40 -1.68 15.21 1.32
N PRO A 41 -2.72 16.03 1.07
CA PRO A 41 -2.85 17.35 1.69
C PRO A 41 -3.16 17.18 3.18
N GLY A 42 -2.14 17.41 4.02
CA GLY A 42 -2.24 17.30 5.47
C GLY A 42 -0.90 16.94 6.10
N PRO A 43 -0.83 16.88 7.43
CA PRO A 43 0.39 16.44 8.12
C PRO A 43 0.68 14.99 7.76
N ALA A 44 1.91 14.72 7.32
CA ALA A 44 2.40 13.36 7.13
C ALA A 44 2.30 12.60 8.46
N ARG A 45 1.56 11.50 8.46
CA ARG A 45 1.42 10.63 9.63
C ARG A 45 2.06 9.29 9.34
N LYS A 46 3.02 8.93 10.19
CA LYS A 46 3.66 7.62 10.21
C LYS A 46 2.89 6.68 11.12
N ARG A 47 2.71 5.44 10.70
CA ARG A 47 2.08 4.37 11.48
C ARG A 47 2.49 3.00 10.96
N ASP A 48 2.35 1.99 11.81
CA ASP A 48 2.48 0.60 11.38
C ASP A 48 1.15 0.03 10.90
N ILE A 49 1.22 -0.76 9.84
CA ILE A 49 0.10 -1.56 9.34
C ILE A 49 0.53 -3.01 9.11
N LEU A 50 -0.44 -3.93 9.10
CA LEU A 50 -0.20 -5.33 8.79
C LEU A 50 0.01 -5.52 7.28
N LEU A 51 0.96 -6.38 6.90
CA LEU A 51 1.19 -6.72 5.49
C LEU A 51 -0.06 -7.33 4.82
N ASN A 52 -0.91 -8.03 5.59
CA ASN A 52 -2.19 -8.55 5.09
C ASN A 52 -3.19 -7.47 4.69
N SER A 53 -2.97 -6.21 5.10
CA SER A 53 -3.76 -5.06 4.64
C SER A 53 -3.24 -4.47 3.33
N LEU A 54 -2.08 -4.92 2.83
CA LEU A 54 -1.48 -4.49 1.58
C LEU A 54 -1.78 -5.50 0.49
N HIS A 55 -2.33 -5.04 -0.63
CA HIS A 55 -2.83 -5.88 -1.68
C HIS A 55 -2.23 -5.52 -3.04
N PRO A 56 -1.96 -6.52 -3.91
CA PRO A 56 -1.45 -6.26 -5.25
C PRO A 56 -2.49 -5.56 -6.15
N THR A 57 -3.78 -5.81 -5.91
CA THR A 57 -4.88 -5.32 -6.75
C THR A 57 -6.06 -4.83 -5.93
N ALA A 58 -6.91 -4.02 -6.57
CA ALA A 58 -8.16 -3.50 -6.01
C ALA A 58 -9.25 -4.57 -5.81
N THR A 59 -9.04 -5.77 -6.34
CA THR A 59 -10.03 -6.86 -6.36
C THR A 59 -9.56 -8.06 -5.55
N THR A 60 -10.53 -8.80 -5.03
CA THR A 60 -10.32 -10.09 -4.38
C THR A 60 -10.08 -11.18 -5.41
N ALA A 61 -9.68 -12.38 -4.98
CA ALA A 61 -9.49 -13.54 -5.85
C ALA A 61 -10.78 -13.93 -6.61
N ASN A 62 -11.95 -13.62 -6.05
CA ASN A 62 -13.26 -13.87 -6.67
C ASN A 62 -13.73 -12.69 -7.54
N GLY A 63 -12.86 -11.75 -7.87
CA GLY A 63 -13.15 -10.60 -8.74
C GLY A 63 -13.92 -9.45 -8.06
N GLN A 64 -14.33 -9.60 -6.80
CA GLN A 64 -15.09 -8.56 -6.10
C GLN A 64 -14.19 -7.39 -5.66
N PRO A 65 -14.67 -6.14 -5.68
CA PRO A 65 -13.92 -4.99 -5.16
C PRO A 65 -13.55 -5.17 -3.68
N ARG A 66 -12.32 -4.83 -3.33
CA ARG A 66 -11.87 -4.80 -1.93
C ARG A 66 -12.53 -3.61 -1.25
N ARG A 67 -13.06 -3.85 -0.04
CA ARG A 67 -13.61 -2.80 0.81
C ARG A 67 -12.65 -2.42 1.93
N THR A 68 -11.55 -3.14 2.12
CA THR A 68 -10.60 -2.92 3.20
C THR A 68 -9.17 -2.99 2.70
N GLY A 69 -8.24 -2.45 3.48
CA GLY A 69 -6.82 -2.43 3.16
C GLY A 69 -6.48 -1.40 2.08
N TYR A 70 -5.31 -1.59 1.48
CA TYR A 70 -4.73 -0.71 0.47
C TYR A 70 -4.27 -1.53 -0.72
N ARG A 71 -4.45 -1.00 -1.93
CA ARG A 71 -3.99 -1.61 -3.19
C ARG A 71 -2.72 -0.93 -3.67
N LEU A 72 -1.81 -1.69 -4.27
CA LEU A 72 -0.63 -1.15 -4.94
C LEU A 72 -1.09 -0.22 -6.09
N VAL A 73 -0.52 0.97 -6.16
CA VAL A 73 -0.76 1.94 -7.25
C VAL A 73 0.52 2.23 -8.00
N GLU A 74 1.63 2.40 -7.28
CA GLU A 74 2.94 2.59 -7.89
C GLU A 74 3.85 1.47 -7.40
N PRO A 75 4.40 0.64 -8.32
CA PRO A 75 5.46 -0.30 -7.96
C PRO A 75 6.68 0.49 -7.45
N PRO A 76 7.62 -0.19 -6.74
CA PRO A 76 8.82 0.49 -6.28
C PRO A 76 9.45 1.13 -7.52
N THR A 77 9.75 2.42 -7.44
CA THR A 77 10.47 3.07 -8.52
C THR A 77 11.81 2.36 -8.60
N GLU A 78 11.97 1.44 -9.56
CA GLU A 78 13.29 1.02 -9.99
C GLU A 78 13.99 2.32 -10.34
N ARG A 79 14.89 2.77 -9.46
CA ARG A 79 15.71 3.94 -9.73
C ARG A 79 16.41 3.60 -11.03
N SER A 80 15.94 4.16 -12.15
CA SER A 80 16.66 4.05 -13.42
C SER A 80 18.08 4.56 -13.11
N PRO A 81 19.12 3.72 -13.27
CA PRO A 81 20.48 4.19 -13.07
C PRO A 81 20.71 5.30 -14.09
N LYS A 82 21.06 6.47 -13.59
CA LYS A 82 21.44 7.63 -14.40
C LYS A 82 22.80 7.38 -15.05
#